data_AF-A0A8J8BRR7-F1
#
_entry.id   AF-A0A8J8BRR7-F1
#
_cell.length_a   1.000
_cell.length_b   1.000
_cell.length_c   1.000
_cell.angle_alpha   90.00
_cell.angle_beta   90.00
_cell.angle_gamma   90.00
#
_symmetry.space_group_name_H-M   'P 1'
#
loop_
_entity.id
_entity.type
_entity.pdbx_description
1 polymer ?
#
loop_
_entity_poly.entity_id
_entity_poly.type
_entity_poly.pdbx_seq_one_letter_code
_entity_poly.pdbx_strand_id
1 'polypeptide(L)' 'YKCVQVGHHKNIAEVAERYLKNGWSLHSYQAAGAPNNVVHYLLFERESSPKASIY' A
#
# COMPACT_ATOMS: atom_id res chain seq x y z
N TYR A 1 5.46 -6.71 6.46
CA TYR A 1 4.17 -6.41 5.82
C TYR A 1 3.31 -5.54 6.71
N LYS A 2 2.53 -4.61 6.14
CA LYS A 2 1.56 -3.74 6.82
C LYS A 2 0.37 -3.51 5.91
N CYS A 3 -0.82 -3.93 6.34
CA CYS A 3 -2.07 -3.63 5.64
C CYS A 3 -2.65 -2.31 6.16
N VAL A 4 -3.11 -1.46 5.25
CA VAL A 4 -3.73 -0.15 5.53
C VAL A 4 -5.08 -0.09 4.84
N GLN A 5 -6.11 0.18 5.61
CA GLN A 5 -7.44 0.48 5.10
C GLN A 5 -7.55 1.97 4.78
N VAL A 6 -8.03 2.30 3.59
CA VAL A 6 -8.30 3.65 3.10
C VAL A 6 -9.78 3.74 2.74
N GLY A 7 -10.50 4.60 3.45
CA GLY A 7 -11.97 4.68 3.32
C GLY A 7 -12.48 5.40 2.08
N HIS A 8 -11.60 6.03 1.29
CA HIS A 8 -12.01 6.77 0.10
C HIS A 8 -10.90 6.79 -0.96
N HIS A 9 -11.21 6.47 -2.21
CA HIS A 9 -10.22 6.34 -3.30
C HIS A 9 -9.34 7.57 -3.50
N LYS A 10 -9.90 8.78 -3.30
CA LYS A 10 -9.16 10.06 -3.39
C LYS A 10 -7.92 10.13 -2.47
N ASN A 11 -7.90 9.37 -1.37
CA ASN A 11 -6.81 9.37 -0.39
C ASN A 11 -5.75 8.29 -0.68
N ILE A 12 -5.95 7.43 -1.69
CA ILE A 12 -5.04 6.31 -1.99
C ILE A 12 -3.64 6.82 -2.31
N ALA A 13 -3.53 7.82 -3.19
CA ALA A 13 -2.24 8.36 -3.62
C ALA A 13 -1.45 8.95 -2.44
N GLU A 14 -2.11 9.75 -1.60
CA GLU A 14 -1.49 10.36 -0.42
C GLU A 14 -0.96 9.29 0.56
N VAL A 15 -1.74 8.24 0.82
CA VAL A 15 -1.34 7.13 1.70
C VAL A 15 -0.20 6.35 1.06
N ALA A 16 -0.29 6.01 -0.22
CA ALA A 16 0.77 5.30 -0.93
C ALA A 16 2.09 6.07 -0.90
N GLU A 17 2.10 7.35 -1.26
CA GLU A 17 3.29 8.20 -1.22
C GLU A 17 3.92 8.26 0.17
N ARG A 18 3.10 8.37 1.23
CA ARG A 18 3.59 8.41 2.61
C ARG A 18 4.34 7.14 2.98
N TYR A 19 3.82 5.97 2.59
CA TYR A 19 4.48 4.69 2.85
C TYR A 19 5.73 4.52 1.98
N LEU A 20 5.67 4.86 0.70
CA LEU A 20 6.81 4.83 -0.22
C LEU A 20 7.98 5.70 0.28
N LYS A 21 7.70 6.93 0.72
CA LYS A 21 8.70 7.85 1.31
C LYS A 21 9.31 7.31 2.60
N ASN A 22 8.58 6.46 3.33
CA ASN A 22 9.04 5.83 4.57
C ASN A 22 9.73 4.47 4.34
N GLY A 23 10.18 4.19 3.10
CA GLY A 23 10.92 3.00 2.76
C GLY A 23 10.07 1.73 2.69
N TRP A 24 8.76 1.86 2.52
CA TRP A 24 7.88 0.73 2.22
C TRP A 24 7.67 0.61 0.72
N SER A 25 7.36 -0.60 0.26
CA SER A 25 6.94 -0.89 -1.11
C SER A 25 5.49 -1.36 -1.10
N LEU A 26 4.67 -0.91 -2.06
CA LEU A 26 3.32 -1.42 -2.22
C LEU A 26 3.40 -2.84 -2.81
N HIS A 27 2.95 -3.82 -2.05
CA HIS A 27 2.92 -5.23 -2.43
C HIS A 27 1.63 -5.59 -3.17
N SER A 28 0.47 -5.15 -2.66
CA SER A 28 -0.82 -5.38 -3.32
C SER A 28 -1.86 -4.31 -2.99
N TYR A 29 -2.86 -4.19 -3.86
CA TYR A 29 -4.00 -3.30 -3.71
C TYR A 29 -5.29 -4.08 -3.98
N GLN A 30 -6.26 -3.94 -3.08
CA GLN A 30 -7.58 -4.54 -3.24
C GLN A 30 -8.66 -3.52 -2.89
N ALA A 31 -9.70 -3.42 -3.72
CA ALA A 31 -10.92 -2.69 -3.43
C ALA A 31 -12.05 -3.69 -3.17
N ALA A 32 -12.79 -3.51 -2.08
CA ALA A 32 -13.90 -4.38 -1.72
C ALA A 32 -15.07 -3.55 -1.17
N GLY A 33 -16.29 -3.91 -1.55
CA GLY A 33 -17.51 -3.25 -1.08
C GLY A 33 -18.59 -3.10 -2.17
N ALA A 34 -19.61 -2.32 -1.86
CA ALA A 34 -20.68 -1.96 -2.78
C ALA A 34 -20.33 -0.67 -3.54
N PRO A 35 -20.97 -0.35 -4.69
CA PRO A 35 -20.62 0.82 -5.51
C PRO A 35 -20.52 2.15 -4.73
N ASN A 36 -21.33 2.33 -3.69
CA ASN A 36 -21.37 3.56 -2.88
C ASN A 36 -20.60 3.45 -1.55
N ASN A 37 -19.98 2.30 -1.27
CA ASN A 37 -19.24 2.04 -0.04
C ASN A 37 -18.10 1.06 -0.34
N VAL A 38 -17.10 1.56 -1.08
CA VAL A 38 -15.90 0.81 -1.42
C VAL A 38 -14.81 1.13 -0.41
N VAL A 39 -14.26 0.08 0.19
CA VAL A 39 -13.10 0.15 1.06
C VAL A 39 -11.87 -0.29 0.28
N HIS A 40 -10.76 0.42 0.47
CA HIS A 40 -9.51 0.17 -0.22
C HIS A 40 -8.47 -0.38 0.77
N TYR A 41 -7.84 -1.49 0.44
CA TYR A 41 -6.79 -2.11 1.24
C TYR A 41 -5.47 -2.06 0.47
N LEU A 42 -4.46 -1.44 1.08
CA LEU A 42 -3.11 -1.36 0.55
C LEU A 42 -2.22 -2.21 1.45
N LEU A 43 -1.63 -3.27 0.89
CA LEU A 43 -0.64 -4.09 1.58
C LEU A 43 0.74 -3.58 1.21
N PHE A 44 1.48 -3.13 2.21
CA PHE A 44 2.86 -2.71 2.06
C PHE A 44 3.81 -3.77 2.61
N GLU A 45 4.97 -3.89 1.99
CA GLU A 45 6.10 -4.65 2.50
C GLU A 45 7.29 -3.72 2.73
N ARG A 46 8.19 -4.14 3.62
CA ARG A 46 9.47 -3.47 3.82
C ARG A 46 10.50 -4.57 3.72
N GLU A 47 11.50 -4.41 2.86
CA GLU A 47 12.59 -5.37 2.79
C GLU A 47 13.25 -5.45 4.17
N SER A 48 13.30 -6.65 4.75
CA SER A 48 14.00 -6.88 6.01
C SER A 48 15.51 -7.11 5.82
N SER A 49 16.01 -7.01 4.59
CA SER A 49 17.34 -7.46 4.21
C SER A 49 17.78 -6.74 2.94
N PRO A 50 19.06 -6.40 2.77
CA PRO A 50 19.53 -5.91 1.47
C PRO A 50 19.29 -7.02 0.45
N LYS A 51 18.50 -6.76 -0.60
CA LYS A 51 18.57 -7.58 -1.81
C LYS A 51 20.02 -7.51 -2.28
N ALA A 52 20.70 -8.66 -2.27
CA ALA A 52 21.98 -8.77 -2.92
C ALA A 52 21.82 -8.25 -4.35
N SER A 53 22.45 -7.11 -4.66
CA SER A 53 22.62 -6.66 -6.03
C SER A 53 23.43 -7.74 -6.73
N ILE A 54 22.76 -8.52 -7.58
CA ILE A 54 23.41 -9.36 -8.57
C ILE A 54 23.54 -8.56 -9.87
N TYR A 55 24.09 -7.35 -9.76
CA TYR A 55 24.65 -6.53 -10.83
C TYR A 55 25.71 -5.62 -10.21
#